data_AF-A9JSE1-F1
#
_entry.id   AF-A9JSE1-F1
#
_cell.length_a   1.000
_cell.length_b   1.000
_cell.length_c   1.000
_cell.angle_alpha   90.00
_cell.angle_beta   90.00
_cell.angle_gamma   90.00
#
_symmetry.space_group_name_H-M   'P 1'
#
loop_
_entity.id
_entity.type
_entity.pdbx_description
1 polymer ?
#
loop_
_entity_poly.entity_id
_entity_poly.type
_entity_poly.pdbx_seq_one_letter_code
_entity_poly.pdbx_strand_id
1 'polypeptide(L)'
;MFEQSQIQEFKEAFSCIDQNRDGIITKSDLKETYMQLGKMNVNEDELDEMLKEGKGPINFTVFLSLFGEKLNGTDPEDSILAAFKILDPNATGNINKDE
;
A
#
# COMPACT_ATOMS: atom_id res chain seq x y z
N MET A 1 -1.08 1.04 15.50
CA MET A 1 -1.46 2.43 15.15
C MET A 1 -0.31 2.95 14.31
N PHE A 2 -0.59 3.62 13.19
CA PHE A 2 0.48 4.06 12.29
C PHE A 2 1.38 5.11 12.94
N GLU A 3 2.67 5.03 12.65
CA GLU A 3 3.64 6.07 13.01
C GLU A 3 3.37 7.35 12.22
N GLN A 4 3.78 8.51 12.77
CA GLN A 4 3.58 9.80 12.10
C GLN A 4 4.25 9.86 10.72
N SER A 5 5.40 9.22 10.55
CA SER A 5 6.09 9.09 9.26
C SER A 5 5.24 8.32 8.24
N GLN A 6 4.66 7.20 8.64
CA GLN A 6 3.78 6.40 7.77
C GLN A 6 2.53 7.19 7.38
N ILE A 7 1.94 7.93 8.31
CA ILE A 7 0.77 8.79 8.02
C ILE A 7 1.15 9.85 6.97
N GLN A 8 2.34 10.43 7.06
CA GLN A 8 2.82 11.42 6.10
C GLN A 8 3.02 10.79 4.70
N GLU A 9 3.64 9.61 4.63
CA GLU A 9 3.79 8.86 3.37
C GLU A 9 2.43 8.51 2.75
N PHE A 10 1.48 8.04 3.55
CA PHE A 10 0.13 7.75 3.07
C PHE A 10 -0.58 9.01 2.57
N LYS A 11 -0.35 10.16 3.20
CA LYS A 11 -0.93 11.43 2.77
C LYS A 11 -0.37 11.89 1.42
N GLU A 12 0.92 11.70 1.20
CA GLU A 12 1.58 11.99 -0.08
C GLU A 12 1.07 11.04 -1.17
N ALA A 13 1.01 9.74 -0.88
CA ALA A 13 0.46 8.74 -1.80
C ALA A 13 -1.00 9.04 -2.16
N PHE A 14 -1.84 9.37 -1.17
CA PHE A 14 -3.23 9.76 -1.41
C PHE A 14 -3.31 11.01 -2.30
N SER A 15 -2.49 12.03 -2.03
CA SER A 15 -2.47 13.26 -2.84
C SER A 15 -1.94 13.04 -4.26
N CYS A 16 -1.13 12.01 -4.48
CA CYS A 16 -0.70 11.61 -5.83
C CYS A 16 -1.79 10.86 -6.59
N ILE A 17 -2.71 10.18 -5.90
CA ILE A 17 -3.81 9.46 -6.53
C ILE A 17 -4.99 10.40 -6.80
N ASP A 18 -5.40 11.20 -5.82
CA ASP A 18 -6.48 12.20 -5.89
C ASP A 18 -6.11 13.37 -6.83
N GLN A 19 -6.30 13.17 -8.14
CA GLN A 19 -5.86 14.10 -9.18
C GLN A 19 -6.61 15.42 -9.11
N ASN A 20 -7.92 15.34 -8.86
CA ASN A 20 -8.79 16.50 -8.82
C ASN A 20 -8.76 17.23 -7.45
N ARG A 21 -8.16 16.61 -6.42
CA ARG A 21 -8.00 17.13 -5.06
C ARG A 21 -9.31 17.40 -4.34
N ASP A 22 -10.34 16.60 -4.61
CA ASP A 22 -11.63 16.69 -3.93
C ASP A 22 -11.67 15.92 -2.59
N GLY A 23 -10.60 15.19 -2.28
CA GLY A 23 -10.45 14.42 -1.06
C GLY A 23 -11.09 13.03 -1.12
N ILE A 24 -11.52 12.57 -2.30
CA ILE A 24 -12.16 11.28 -2.54
C ILE A 24 -11.53 10.62 -3.76
N ILE A 25 -10.98 9.42 -3.60
CA ILE A 25 -10.46 8.65 -4.73
C ILE A 25 -11.64 8.08 -5.53
N THR A 26 -11.70 8.41 -6.81
CA THR A 26 -12.68 7.91 -7.76
C THR A 26 -12.04 7.01 -8.83
N LYS A 27 -12.88 6.40 -9.68
CA LYS A 27 -12.43 5.60 -10.83
C LYS A 27 -11.58 6.41 -11.81
N SER A 28 -11.91 7.70 -11.98
CA SER A 28 -11.16 8.60 -12.87
C SER A 28 -9.75 8.82 -12.34
N ASP A 29 -9.63 9.08 -11.03
CA ASP A 29 -8.35 9.30 -10.35
C ASP A 29 -7.43 8.08 -10.48
N LEU A 30 -7.97 6.88 -10.26
CA LEU A 30 -7.22 5.63 -10.45
C LEU A 30 -6.77 5.47 -11.91
N LYS A 31 -7.66 5.69 -12.87
CA LYS A 31 -7.36 5.56 -14.31
C LYS A 31 -6.24 6.52 -14.72
N GLU A 32 -6.32 7.79 -14.31
CA GLU A 32 -5.29 8.79 -14.57
C GLU A 32 -3.97 8.43 -13.89
N THR A 33 -4.00 7.97 -12.65
CA THR A 33 -2.82 7.51 -11.92
C THR A 33 -2.12 6.37 -12.66
N TYR A 34 -2.87 5.37 -13.14
CA TYR A 34 -2.30 4.27 -13.91
C TYR A 34 -1.74 4.71 -15.27
N MET A 35 -2.39 5.67 -15.94
CA MET A 35 -1.86 6.26 -17.17
C MET A 35 -0.53 6.98 -16.92
N GLN A 36 -0.39 7.71 -15.81
CA GLN A 36 0.86 8.35 -15.41
C GLN A 36 1.99 7.33 -15.14
N LEU A 37 1.63 6.14 -14.65
CA LEU A 37 2.55 5.02 -14.46
C LEU A 37 2.83 4.21 -15.73
N GLY A 38 2.31 4.64 -16.89
CA GLY A 38 2.54 4.00 -18.19
C GLY A 38 1.62 2.80 -18.48
N LYS A 39 0.62 2.52 -17.64
CA LYS A 39 -0.41 1.51 -17.91
C LYS A 39 -1.61 2.14 -18.61
N MET A 40 -1.65 2.01 -19.93
CA MET A 40 -2.71 2.59 -20.77
C MET A 40 -4.00 1.76 -20.84
N ASN A 41 -3.93 0.45 -20.58
CA ASN A 41 -5.05 -0.48 -20.71
C ASN A 41 -5.39 -1.11 -19.36
N VAL A 42 -5.85 -0.29 -18.41
CA VAL A 42 -6.34 -0.81 -17.14
C VAL A 42 -7.77 -1.31 -17.31
N ASN A 43 -8.02 -2.52 -16.80
CA ASN A 43 -9.35 -3.11 -16.84
C ASN A 43 -10.28 -2.30 -15.93
N GLU A 44 -11.41 -1.85 -16.48
CA GLU A 44 -12.38 -1.06 -15.74
C GLU A 44 -13.04 -1.86 -14.61
N ASP A 45 -13.16 -3.18 -14.75
CA ASP A 45 -13.72 -4.05 -13.72
C ASP A 45 -12.77 -4.16 -12.51
N GLU A 46 -11.45 -4.21 -12.73
CA GLU A 46 -10.45 -4.22 -11.66
C GLU A 46 -10.48 -2.92 -10.86
N LEU A 47 -10.65 -1.77 -11.54
CA LEU A 47 -10.80 -0.49 -10.86
C LEU A 47 -12.07 -0.43 -10.01
N ASP A 48 -13.18 -0.98 -10.50
CA ASP A 48 -14.42 -1.05 -9.74
C ASP A 48 -14.30 -1.98 -8.53
N GLU A 49 -13.56 -3.09 -8.65
CA GLU A 49 -13.23 -3.98 -7.54
C GLU A 49 -12.38 -3.28 -6.48
N MET A 50 -11.36 -2.51 -6.89
CA MET A 50 -10.55 -1.71 -5.96
C MET A 50 -11.41 -0.71 -5.18
N LEU A 51 -12.34 -0.03 -5.83
CA LEU A 51 -13.23 0.93 -5.18
C LEU A 51 -14.22 0.26 -4.21
N LYS A 52 -14.67 -0.98 -4.52
CA LYS A 52 -15.56 -1.76 -3.66
C LYS A 52 -14.91 -2.24 -2.37
N GLU A 53 -13.57 -2.28 -2.29
CA GLU A 53 -12.89 -2.55 -1.01
C GLU A 53 -13.23 -1.46 0.02
N GLY A 54 -13.44 -0.23 -0.43
CA GLY A 54 -13.92 0.87 0.41
C GLY A 54 -15.36 0.65 0.89
N LYS A 55 -15.58 0.73 2.21
CA LYS A 55 -16.92 0.74 2.83
C LYS A 55 -17.64 2.08 2.62
N GLY A 56 -17.67 2.59 1.39
CA GLY A 56 -18.15 3.92 1.00
C GLY A 56 -17.11 4.71 0.20
N PRO A 57 -17.33 6.03 0.00
CA PRO A 57 -16.37 6.90 -0.70
C PRO A 57 -14.97 6.81 -0.07
N ILE A 58 -13.95 6.57 -0.88
CA ILE A 58 -12.58 6.40 -0.41
C ILE A 58 -11.96 7.77 -0.15
N ASN A 59 -12.32 8.36 0.99
CA ASN A 59 -11.61 9.49 1.55
C ASN A 59 -10.34 9.05 2.28
N PHE A 60 -9.52 10.00 2.72
CA PHE A 60 -8.26 9.69 3.39
C PHE A 60 -8.40 8.77 4.62
N THR A 61 -9.50 8.88 5.37
CA THR A 61 -9.74 8.04 6.55
C THR A 61 -10.05 6.59 6.17
N VAL A 62 -10.86 6.38 5.14
CA VAL A 62 -11.16 5.05 4.59
C VAL A 62 -9.89 4.44 3.99
N PHE A 63 -9.13 5.24 3.25
CA PHE A 63 -7.84 4.83 2.69
C PHE A 63 -6.89 4.31 3.78
N LEU A 64 -6.66 5.07 4.85
CA LEU A 64 -5.84 4.61 5.98
C LEU A 64 -6.40 3.36 6.64
N SER A 65 -7.72 3.22 6.73
CA SER A 65 -8.35 2.03 7.31
C SER A 65 -8.09 0.79 6.46
N LEU A 66 -8.17 0.89 5.13
CA LEU A 66 -7.87 -0.20 4.20
C LEU A 66 -6.41 -0.65 4.31
N PHE A 67 -5.46 0.30 4.33
CA PHE A 67 -4.06 -0.01 4.56
C PHE A 67 -3.82 -0.57 5.96
N GLY A 68 -4.56 -0.09 6.96
CA GLY A 68 -4.46 -0.56 8.34
C GLY A 68 -4.91 -2.00 8.48
N GLU A 69 -6.02 -2.37 7.82
CA GLU A 69 -6.51 -3.74 7.76
C GLU A 69 -5.53 -4.66 7.03
N LYS A 70 -4.94 -4.23 5.90
CA LYS A 70 -3.98 -5.05 5.13
C LYS A 70 -2.60 -5.18 5.77
N LEU A 71 -2.13 -4.16 6.49
CA LEU A 71 -0.84 -4.17 7.20
C LEU A 71 -0.96 -4.70 8.63
N ASN A 72 -2.18 -4.99 9.10
CA ASN A 72 -2.37 -5.58 10.42
C ASN A 72 -1.74 -6.98 10.47
N GLY A 73 -0.85 -7.19 11.44
CA GLY A 73 -0.16 -8.47 11.63
C GLY A 73 1.17 -8.58 10.90
N THR A 74 1.67 -7.53 10.24
CA THR A 74 3.06 -7.48 9.75
C THR A 74 4.00 -7.02 10.86
N ASP A 75 5.13 -7.69 11.01
CA ASP A 75 6.19 -7.25 11.90
C ASP A 75 7.03 -6.12 11.28
N PRO A 76 7.61 -5.22 12.10
CA PRO A 76 8.55 -4.22 11.62
C PRO A 76 9.74 -4.86 10.88
N GLU A 77 10.27 -4.17 9.87
CA GLU A 77 11.42 -4.64 9.08
C GLU A 77 12.59 -5.11 9.96
N ASP A 78 12.94 -4.33 10.99
CA ASP A 78 14.01 -4.68 11.94
C ASP A 78 13.76 -6.00 12.67
N SER A 79 12.50 -6.33 12.97
CA SER A 79 12.14 -7.59 13.63
C SER A 79 12.31 -8.77 12.67
N ILE A 80 11.89 -8.60 11.42
CA ILE A 80 12.07 -9.60 10.35
C ILE A 80 13.56 -9.81 10.06
N LEU A 81 14.34 -8.73 9.96
CA LEU A 81 15.79 -8.79 9.75
C LEU A 81 16.52 -9.43 10.94
N ALA A 82 16.11 -9.14 12.17
CA ALA A 82 16.68 -9.78 13.36
C ALA A 82 16.41 -11.29 13.37
N ALA A 83 15.18 -11.71 13.04
CA ALA A 83 14.84 -13.12 12.91
C ALA A 83 15.66 -13.80 11.79
N PHE A 84 15.82 -13.13 10.64
CA PHE A 84 16.62 -13.63 9.53
C PHE A 84 18.10 -13.82 9.92
N LYS A 85 18.69 -12.87 10.66
CA LYS A 85 20.09 -12.96 11.13
C LYS A 85 20.36 -14.13 12.07
N ILE A 86 19.34 -14.63 12.78
CA ILE A 86 19.49 -15.85 13.61
C ILE A 86 19.75 -17.07 12.73
N LEU A 87 19.13 -17.12 11.55
CA LEU A 87 19.19 -18.23 10.61
C LEU A 87 20.35 -18.08 9.60
N ASP A 88 20.81 -16.86 9.34
CA ASP A 88 21.96 -16.56 8.48
C ASP A 88 23.09 -15.87 9.29
N PRO A 89 23.80 -16.59 10.18
CA PRO A 89 24.83 -16.01 11.04
C PRO A 89 26.05 -15.50 10.27
N ASN A 90 26.25 -15.97 9.04
CA ASN A 90 27.34 -15.55 8.16
C ASN A 90 26.97 -14.32 7.30
N ALA A 91 25.74 -13.79 7.43
CA ALA A 91 25.22 -12.67 6.66
C ALA A 91 25.38 -12.86 5.13
N THR A 92 25.15 -14.09 4.67
CA THR A 92 25.20 -14.44 3.25
C THR A 92 24.03 -13.87 2.44
N GLY A 93 22.96 -13.45 3.13
CA GLY A 93 21.70 -12.99 2.55
C GLY A 93 20.76 -14.12 2.13
N ASN A 94 21.14 -15.39 2.36
CA ASN A 94 20.39 -16.56 1.94
C ASN A 94 20.25 -17.55 3.10
N ILE A 95 19.08 -18.16 3.26
CA ILE A 95 18.84 -19.27 4.19
C ILE A 95 18.46 -20.48 3.35
N ASN A 96 19.19 -21.60 3.52
CA ASN A 96 18.84 -22.83 2.81
C ASN A 96 17.62 -23.47 3.47
N LYS A 97 16.69 -24.00 2.67
CA LYS A 97 15.52 -24.72 3.17
C LYS A 97 15.89 -25.96 4.00
N ASP A 98 17.04 -26.57 3.71
CA ASP A 98 17.49 -27.82 4.32
C ASP A 98 18.40 -27.61 5.55
N GLU A 99 18.69 -26.36 5.93
CA GLU A 99 19.37 -25.97 7.19
C GLU A 99 18.35 -25.61 8.29
#